data_AF-A0A946EZA3-F1
#
_entry.id   AF-A0A946EZA3-F1
#
_cell.length_a   1.000
_cell.length_b   1.000
_cell.length_c   1.000
_cell.angle_alpha   90.00
_cell.angle_beta   90.00
_cell.angle_gamma   90.00
#
_symmetry.space_group_name_H-M   'P 1'
#
loop_
_entity.id
_entity.type
_entity.pdbx_description
1 polymer ?
#
loop_
_entity_poly.entity_id
_entity_poly.type
_entity_poly.pdbx_seq_one_letter_code
_entity_poly.pdbx_strand_id
1 'polypeptide(L)'
;MIRIAITGIESTGKTTLAAALSVAIGAEVAAEAARNDTRVRAGTTGVADLERLAREQLEACHGAERRAIESGSKTVISDSDSTVIRWWGRWEFDAEVPGLIRLEKWADFTLLCAPNIPWEADPLRTLPDPVDRKRLHQCYAEDLQARRAHPWALIDGLTQEKRLEQSVRAVQSFQNFSALNE
;
A
#
# COMPACT_ATOMS: atom_id res chain seq x y z
N MET A 1 -12.72 -13.46 -3.45
CA MET A 1 -12.45 -12.29 -2.57
C MET A 1 -11.45 -11.43 -3.29
N ILE A 2 -11.65 -10.12 -3.30
CA ILE A 2 -10.79 -9.17 -4.02
C ILE A 2 -9.84 -8.50 -3.03
N ARG A 3 -8.54 -8.53 -3.34
CA ARG A 3 -7.47 -8.01 -2.49
C ARG A 3 -6.89 -6.75 -3.10
N ILE A 4 -6.95 -5.67 -2.35
CA ILE A 4 -6.53 -4.35 -2.80
C ILE A 4 -5.36 -3.89 -1.96
N ALA A 5 -4.24 -3.55 -2.59
CA ALA A 5 -3.13 -2.87 -1.92
C ALA A 5 -3.26 -1.35 -2.10
N ILE A 6 -3.04 -0.59 -1.04
CA ILE A 6 -2.79 0.84 -1.12
C ILE A 6 -1.29 1.07 -0.91
N THR A 7 -0.64 1.65 -1.91
CA THR A 7 0.81 1.90 -1.91
C THR A 7 1.13 3.35 -2.21
N GLY A 8 2.40 3.69 -2.08
CA GLY A 8 2.92 5.05 -2.26
C GLY A 8 3.90 5.43 -1.17
N ILE A 9 4.66 6.49 -1.45
CA ILE A 9 5.69 6.99 -0.53
C ILE A 9 5.08 7.48 0.80
N GLU A 10 5.92 7.88 1.74
CA GLU A 10 5.46 8.43 3.02
C GLU A 10 4.59 9.69 2.89
N SER A 11 3.70 9.88 3.86
CA SER A 11 2.82 11.06 3.95
C SER A 11 2.04 11.36 2.66
N THR A 12 1.51 10.32 2.01
CA THR A 12 0.58 10.44 0.85
C THR A 12 -0.87 10.09 1.20
N GLY A 13 -1.18 9.98 2.50
CA GLY A 13 -2.53 9.73 2.99
C GLY A 13 -3.01 8.28 2.88
N LYS A 14 -2.11 7.30 2.73
CA LYS A 14 -2.46 5.87 2.57
C LYS A 14 -3.36 5.34 3.68
N THR A 15 -2.96 5.54 4.95
CA THR A 15 -3.73 5.05 6.10
C THR A 15 -5.11 5.70 6.19
N THR A 16 -5.20 7.01 5.98
CA THR A 16 -6.47 7.74 5.93
C THR A 16 -7.36 7.23 4.80
N LEU A 17 -6.80 7.03 3.61
CA LEU A 17 -7.52 6.52 2.46
C LEU A 17 -7.99 5.07 2.67
N ALA A 18 -7.16 4.21 3.25
CA ALA A 18 -7.50 2.82 3.54
C ALA A 18 -8.72 2.72 4.45
N ALA A 19 -8.74 3.52 5.54
CA ALA A 19 -9.87 3.56 6.46
C ALA A 19 -11.14 4.15 5.81
N ALA A 20 -11.02 5.24 5.04
CA ALA A 20 -12.16 5.83 4.36
C ALA A 20 -12.75 4.90 3.28
N LEU A 21 -11.88 4.26 2.51
CA LEU A 21 -12.26 3.33 1.46
C LEU A 21 -12.93 2.08 2.04
N SER A 22 -12.40 1.54 3.15
CA SER A 22 -12.97 0.35 3.78
C SER A 22 -14.41 0.54 4.21
N VAL A 23 -14.74 1.71 4.76
CA VAL A 23 -16.12 2.08 5.09
C VAL A 23 -16.96 2.21 3.82
N ALA A 24 -16.44 2.87 2.79
CA ALA A 24 -17.19 3.14 1.55
C ALA A 24 -17.56 1.86 0.77
N ILE A 25 -16.73 0.81 0.82
CA ILE A 25 -16.94 -0.43 0.05
C ILE A 25 -17.19 -1.67 0.93
N GLY A 26 -17.29 -1.51 2.25
CA GLY A 26 -17.51 -2.61 3.19
C GLY A 26 -16.37 -3.64 3.20
N ALA A 27 -15.11 -3.18 3.22
CA ALA A 27 -13.93 -4.03 3.22
C ALA A 27 -13.29 -4.14 4.62
N GLU A 28 -12.60 -5.26 4.86
CA GLU A 28 -11.68 -5.39 5.99
C GLU A 28 -10.31 -4.79 5.65
N VAL A 29 -9.61 -4.29 6.67
CA VAL A 29 -8.29 -3.64 6.50
C VAL A 29 -7.20 -4.40 7.23
N ALA A 30 -6.10 -4.69 6.54
CA ALA A 30 -4.81 -4.99 7.13
C ALA A 30 -4.03 -3.69 7.33
N ALA A 31 -3.76 -3.33 8.58
CA ALA A 31 -3.00 -2.14 8.95
C ALA A 31 -1.50 -2.31 8.69
N GLU A 32 -0.78 -1.19 8.54
CA GLU A 32 0.64 -1.20 8.20
C GLU A 32 1.47 -1.76 9.36
N ALA A 33 2.13 -2.90 9.12
CA ALA A 33 2.94 -3.57 10.14
C ALA A 33 4.03 -2.64 10.70
N ALA A 34 4.64 -1.82 9.84
CA ALA A 34 5.67 -0.87 10.23
C ALA A 34 5.17 0.28 11.12
N ARG A 35 3.87 0.60 11.11
CA ARG A 35 3.33 1.80 11.80
C ARG A 35 3.55 1.78 13.31
N ASN A 36 3.48 0.59 13.90
CA ASN A 36 3.59 0.40 15.35
C ASN A 36 4.83 -0.39 15.76
N ASP A 37 5.74 -0.67 14.82
CA ASP A 37 6.98 -1.37 15.12
C ASP A 37 7.93 -0.46 15.92
N THR A 38 8.45 -0.98 17.04
CA THR A 38 9.29 -0.21 17.95
C THR A 38 10.64 0.18 17.36
N ARG A 39 11.23 -0.66 16.50
CA ARG A 39 12.51 -0.37 15.82
C ARG A 39 12.33 0.67 14.74
N VAL A 40 11.21 0.63 14.02
CA VAL A 40 10.84 1.68 13.06
C VAL A 40 10.69 3.01 13.76
N ARG A 41 9.89 3.06 14.83
CA ARG A 41 9.67 4.30 15.59
C ARG A 41 10.92 4.84 16.28
N ALA A 42 11.88 3.97 16.59
CA ALA A 42 13.17 4.34 17.14
C ALA A 42 14.23 4.70 16.09
N GLY A 43 13.92 4.58 14.79
CA GLY A 43 14.89 4.83 13.71
C GLY A 43 16.06 3.83 13.70
N THR A 44 15.86 2.62 14.23
CA THR A 44 16.89 1.57 14.36
C THR A 44 16.62 0.38 13.45
N THR A 45 15.81 0.59 12.41
CA THR A 45 15.44 -0.44 11.43
C THR A 45 16.63 -0.78 10.54
N GLY A 46 16.89 -2.06 10.31
CA GLY A 46 17.81 -2.53 9.28
C GLY A 46 17.14 -3.41 8.22
N VAL A 47 17.91 -3.90 7.25
CA VAL A 47 17.39 -4.75 6.15
C VAL A 47 16.71 -6.02 6.66
N ALA A 48 17.25 -6.66 7.70
CA ALA A 48 16.62 -7.84 8.32
C ALA A 48 15.25 -7.53 8.94
N ASP A 49 15.04 -6.30 9.41
CA ASP A 49 13.73 -5.86 9.88
C ASP A 49 12.75 -5.67 8.74
N LEU A 50 13.20 -5.21 7.57
CA LEU A 50 12.35 -5.10 6.39
C LEU A 50 11.84 -6.47 5.92
N GLU A 51 12.68 -7.50 5.94
CA GLU A 51 12.24 -8.87 5.64
C GLU A 51 11.18 -9.35 6.64
N ARG A 52 11.40 -9.12 7.93
CA ARG A 52 10.43 -9.45 8.98
C ARG A 52 9.12 -8.67 8.80
N LEU A 53 9.18 -7.37 8.56
CA LEU A 53 8.01 -6.51 8.33
C LEU A 53 7.21 -6.98 7.11
N ALA A 54 7.85 -7.49 6.06
CA ALA A 54 7.16 -8.06 4.91
C ALA A 54 6.36 -9.31 5.28
N ARG A 55 6.93 -10.19 6.12
CA ARG A 55 6.21 -11.35 6.65
C ARG A 55 5.05 -10.93 7.55
N GLU A 56 5.27 -9.96 8.43
CA GLU A 56 4.23 -9.44 9.33
C GLU A 56 3.09 -8.77 8.57
N GLN A 57 3.39 -8.02 7.51
CA GLN A 57 2.36 -7.44 6.64
C GLN A 57 1.54 -8.53 5.96
N LEU A 58 2.19 -9.58 5.44
CA LEU A 58 1.47 -10.70 4.82
C LEU A 58 0.58 -11.43 5.83
N GLU A 59 1.04 -11.62 7.07
CA GLU A 59 0.21 -12.19 8.14
C GLU A 59 -0.98 -11.28 8.50
N ALA A 60 -0.78 -9.96 8.52
CA ALA A 60 -1.86 -9.00 8.71
C ALA A 60 -2.90 -9.08 7.59
N CYS A 61 -2.45 -9.22 6.33
CA CYS A 61 -3.29 -9.47 5.17
C CYS A 61 -4.15 -10.73 5.34
N HIS A 62 -3.54 -11.87 5.68
CA HIS A 62 -4.28 -13.11 5.95
C HIS A 62 -5.24 -12.98 7.14
N GLY A 63 -4.89 -12.20 8.16
CA GLY A 63 -5.79 -11.87 9.26
C GLY A 63 -7.03 -11.10 8.81
N ALA A 64 -6.85 -10.12 7.92
CA ALA A 64 -7.95 -9.36 7.35
C ALA A 64 -8.84 -10.21 6.41
N GLU A 65 -8.26 -11.16 5.67
CA GLU A 65 -9.04 -12.14 4.90
C GLU A 65 -9.94 -13.01 5.78
N ARG A 66 -9.42 -13.49 6.92
CA ARG A 66 -10.24 -14.27 7.87
C ARG A 66 -11.39 -13.45 8.42
N ARG A 67 -11.14 -12.21 8.85
CA ARG A 67 -12.21 -11.30 9.29
C ARG A 67 -13.23 -11.02 8.19
N ALA A 68 -12.78 -10.90 6.94
CA ALA A 68 -13.67 -10.64 5.81
C ALA A 68 -14.58 -11.85 5.55
N ILE A 69 -14.06 -13.07 5.69
CA ILE A 69 -14.88 -14.29 5.63
C ILE A 69 -15.92 -14.29 6.76
N GLU A 70 -15.54 -13.98 7.99
CA GLU A 70 -16.44 -13.94 9.15
C GLU A 70 -17.53 -12.88 9.02
N SER A 71 -17.21 -11.70 8.48
CA SER A 71 -18.16 -10.59 8.27
C SER A 71 -18.95 -10.69 6.97
N GLY A 72 -18.63 -11.67 6.10
CA GLY A 72 -19.22 -11.80 4.76
C GLY A 72 -18.73 -10.76 3.75
N SER A 73 -17.68 -10.01 4.08
CA SER A 73 -17.05 -9.08 3.15
C SER A 73 -16.35 -9.82 2.00
N LYS A 74 -16.51 -9.29 0.80
CA LYS A 74 -15.88 -9.83 -0.42
C LYS A 74 -14.56 -9.16 -0.75
N THR A 75 -14.14 -8.16 0.02
CA THR A 75 -13.01 -7.29 -0.30
C THR A 75 -12.13 -7.08 0.91
N VAL A 76 -10.81 -7.09 0.70
CA VAL A 76 -9.80 -6.79 1.72
C VAL A 76 -8.86 -5.71 1.20
N ILE A 77 -8.49 -4.77 2.06
CA ILE A 77 -7.54 -3.69 1.77
C ILE A 77 -6.29 -3.90 2.63
N SER A 78 -5.10 -3.74 2.05
CA SER A 78 -3.83 -3.67 2.78
C SER A 78 -3.23 -2.28 2.67
N ASP A 79 -3.02 -1.65 3.83
CA ASP A 79 -2.10 -0.52 4.00
C ASP A 79 -0.82 -1.11 4.64
N SER A 80 0.32 -1.25 3.99
CA SER A 80 0.60 -1.06 2.56
C SER A 80 1.02 -2.39 1.92
N ASP A 81 1.91 -2.39 0.91
CA ASP A 81 2.29 -3.56 0.13
C ASP A 81 3.81 -3.77 0.05
N SER A 82 4.21 -4.80 -0.70
CA SER A 82 5.62 -5.12 -0.95
C SER A 82 6.42 -3.98 -1.59
N THR A 83 5.77 -3.10 -2.35
CA THR A 83 6.41 -1.98 -3.05
C THR A 83 7.00 -0.99 -2.05
N VAL A 84 6.30 -0.73 -0.95
CA VAL A 84 6.80 0.14 0.14
C VAL A 84 8.07 -0.42 0.75
N ILE A 85 8.07 -1.72 1.09
CA ILE A 85 9.22 -2.38 1.74
C ILE A 85 10.40 -2.51 0.78
N ARG A 86 10.15 -2.85 -0.48
CA ARG A 86 11.16 -2.94 -1.55
C ARG A 86 11.93 -1.63 -1.68
N TRP A 87 11.20 -0.53 -1.85
CA TRP A 87 11.82 0.77 -2.06
C TRP A 87 12.41 1.36 -0.79
N TRP A 88 11.90 1.00 0.39
CA TRP A 88 12.59 1.32 1.64
C TRP A 88 13.98 0.68 1.69
N GLY A 89 14.09 -0.61 1.35
CA GLY A 89 15.37 -1.32 1.25
C GLY A 89 16.36 -0.63 0.30
N ARG A 90 15.91 -0.37 -0.93
CA ARG A 90 16.74 0.23 -1.98
C ARG A 90 17.13 1.67 -1.68
N TRP A 91 16.21 2.46 -1.13
CA TRP A 91 16.43 3.90 -0.94
C TRP A 91 17.26 4.20 0.30
N GLU A 92 16.98 3.52 1.42
CA GLU A 92 17.65 3.79 2.70
C GLU A 92 18.93 2.96 2.88
N PHE A 93 18.95 1.73 2.38
CA PHE A 93 20.01 0.76 2.67
C PHE A 93 20.79 0.28 1.45
N ASP A 94 20.46 0.78 0.25
CA ASP A 94 21.02 0.30 -1.03
C ASP A 94 20.95 -1.24 -1.15
N ALA A 95 19.85 -1.82 -0.68
CA ALA A 95 19.70 -3.27 -0.51
C ALA A 95 18.39 -3.80 -1.08
N GLU A 96 18.44 -5.01 -1.65
CA GLU A 96 17.25 -5.79 -1.96
C GLU A 96 16.74 -6.49 -0.70
N VAL A 97 15.43 -6.41 -0.47
CA VAL A 97 14.78 -7.14 0.62
C VAL A 97 14.34 -8.52 0.11
N PRO A 98 14.87 -9.63 0.65
CA PRO A 98 14.45 -10.96 0.24
C PRO A 98 13.01 -11.28 0.67
N GLY A 99 12.40 -12.28 0.05
CA GLY A 99 11.12 -12.83 0.50
C GLY A 99 9.85 -12.02 0.13
N LEU A 100 9.97 -10.90 -0.58
CA LEU A 100 8.82 -10.05 -0.92
C LEU A 100 7.78 -10.69 -1.86
N ILE A 101 8.15 -11.74 -2.59
CA ILE A 101 7.32 -12.32 -3.66
C ILE A 101 5.92 -12.77 -3.19
N ARG A 102 5.79 -13.23 -1.95
CA ARG A 102 4.48 -13.67 -1.41
C ARG A 102 3.58 -12.48 -1.13
N LEU A 103 4.12 -11.40 -0.57
CA LEU A 103 3.39 -10.15 -0.33
C LEU A 103 3.07 -9.43 -1.65
N GLU A 104 3.97 -9.50 -2.63
CA GLU A 104 3.75 -8.94 -3.97
C GLU A 104 2.57 -9.62 -4.68
N LYS A 105 2.51 -10.95 -4.60
CA LYS A 105 1.42 -11.75 -5.19
C LYS A 105 0.11 -11.72 -4.38
N TRP A 106 0.09 -11.07 -3.23
CA TRP A 106 -1.10 -11.04 -2.41
C TRP A 106 -2.19 -10.15 -3.02
N ALA A 107 -1.84 -8.96 -3.51
CA ALA A 107 -2.83 -8.05 -4.06
C ALA A 107 -3.28 -8.49 -5.46
N ASP A 108 -4.58 -8.34 -5.74
CA ASP A 108 -5.13 -8.48 -7.10
C ASP A 108 -5.13 -7.13 -7.83
N PHE A 109 -5.18 -6.03 -7.08
CA PHE A 109 -5.21 -4.66 -7.60
C PHE A 109 -4.46 -3.70 -6.66
N THR A 110 -3.76 -2.71 -7.22
CA THR A 110 -3.02 -1.72 -6.43
C THR A 110 -3.44 -0.28 -6.71
N LEU A 111 -3.65 0.50 -5.65
CA LEU A 111 -3.86 1.93 -5.69
C LEU A 111 -2.54 2.64 -5.31
N LEU A 112 -1.94 3.38 -6.24
CA LEU A 112 -0.73 4.16 -5.99
C LEU A 112 -1.07 5.61 -5.63
N CYS A 113 -0.82 6.02 -4.40
CA CYS A 113 -1.05 7.39 -3.94
C CYS A 113 0.09 8.33 -4.38
N ALA A 114 -0.24 9.37 -5.17
CA ALA A 114 0.69 10.41 -5.57
C ALA A 114 1.09 11.33 -4.39
N PRO A 115 2.32 11.88 -4.34
CA PRO A 115 2.77 12.80 -3.31
C PRO A 115 2.44 14.27 -3.62
N ASN A 116 1.17 14.56 -3.96
CA ASN A 116 0.70 15.89 -4.35
C ASN A 116 -0.25 16.54 -3.34
N ILE A 117 -0.29 16.01 -2.11
CA ILE A 117 -0.92 16.64 -0.94
C ILE A 117 0.16 17.22 -0.03
N PRO A 118 -0.17 18.18 0.86
CA PRO A 118 0.79 18.70 1.83
C PRO A 118 1.47 17.58 2.60
N TRP A 119 2.80 17.64 2.68
CA TRP A 119 3.56 16.70 3.48
C TRP A 119 3.33 16.99 4.96
N GLU A 120 3.07 15.94 5.72
CA GLU A 120 3.01 15.97 7.18
C GLU A 120 4.17 15.14 7.72
N ALA A 121 4.77 15.61 8.82
CA ALA A 121 5.85 14.90 9.47
C ALA A 121 5.37 13.51 9.93
N ASP A 122 5.95 12.46 9.34
CA ASP A 122 5.70 11.07 9.71
C ASP A 122 6.84 10.63 10.64
N PRO A 123 6.55 10.06 11.83
CA PRO A 123 7.58 9.52 12.71
C PRO A 123 8.42 8.39 12.09
N LEU A 124 7.92 7.76 11.02
CA LEU A 124 8.50 6.53 10.47
C LEU A 124 9.51 6.77 9.35
N ARG A 125 9.43 7.90 8.64
CA ARG A 125 10.24 8.20 7.44
C ARG A 125 10.48 9.71 7.35
N THR A 126 11.64 10.10 6.82
CA THR A 126 12.18 11.46 6.96
C THR A 126 12.64 12.04 5.62
N LEU A 127 11.89 11.80 4.54
CA LEU A 127 12.15 12.36 3.21
C LEU A 127 11.24 13.60 2.98
N PRO A 128 11.54 14.77 3.58
CA PRO A 128 10.76 15.97 3.37
C PRO A 128 11.04 16.61 2.01
N ASP A 129 12.19 16.30 1.37
CA ASP A 129 12.61 16.97 0.14
C ASP A 129 11.65 16.66 -1.03
N PRO A 130 11.01 17.67 -1.64
CA PRO A 130 10.04 17.46 -2.71
C PRO A 130 10.60 16.79 -3.97
N VAL A 131 11.88 17.02 -4.30
CA VAL A 131 12.54 16.43 -5.47
C VAL A 131 12.75 14.94 -5.23
N ASP A 132 13.27 14.57 -4.07
CA ASP A 132 13.48 13.18 -3.69
C ASP A 132 12.16 12.41 -3.57
N ARG A 133 11.13 13.04 -2.99
CA ARG A 133 9.78 12.47 -2.95
C ARG A 133 9.24 12.17 -4.34
N LYS A 134 9.39 13.11 -5.29
CA LYS A 134 8.96 12.92 -6.67
C LYS A 134 9.75 11.79 -7.35
N ARG A 135 11.06 11.74 -7.13
CA ARG A 135 11.94 10.69 -7.67
C ARG A 135 11.56 9.31 -7.12
N LEU A 136 11.36 9.19 -5.82
CA LEU A 136 10.94 7.94 -5.20
C LEU A 136 9.55 7.52 -5.65
N HIS A 137 8.61 8.44 -5.81
CA HIS A 137 7.30 8.11 -6.38
C HIS A 137 7.39 7.59 -7.82
N GLN A 138 8.25 8.19 -8.65
CA GLN A 138 8.50 7.71 -10.02
C GLN A 138 9.03 6.27 -10.00
N CYS A 139 9.93 5.95 -9.09
CA CYS A 139 10.43 4.59 -8.87
C CYS A 139 9.31 3.59 -8.53
N TYR A 140 8.31 3.99 -7.72
CA TYR A 140 7.14 3.14 -7.43
C TYR A 140 6.28 2.92 -8.68
N ALA A 141 6.03 3.97 -9.45
CA ALA A 141 5.22 3.90 -10.67
C ALA A 141 5.88 3.00 -11.73
N GLU A 142 7.19 3.13 -11.92
CA GLU A 142 7.97 2.29 -12.84
C GLU A 142 7.98 0.82 -12.40
N ASP A 143 8.11 0.55 -11.10
CA ASP A 143 8.05 -0.80 -10.55
C ASP A 143 6.67 -1.45 -10.79
N LEU A 144 5.58 -0.73 -10.53
CA LEU A 144 4.23 -1.23 -10.83
C LEU A 144 4.00 -1.42 -12.33
N GLN A 145 4.48 -0.50 -13.17
CA GLN A 145 4.37 -0.61 -14.62
C GLN A 145 5.15 -1.82 -15.18
N ALA A 146 6.29 -2.16 -14.58
CA ALA A 146 7.08 -3.33 -14.98
C ALA A 146 6.38 -4.66 -14.67
N ARG A 147 5.45 -4.69 -13.71
CA ARG A 147 4.62 -5.85 -13.37
C ARG A 147 3.46 -5.99 -14.35
N ARG A 148 3.76 -6.30 -15.63
CA ARG A 148 2.83 -6.26 -16.79
C ARG A 148 1.44 -6.91 -16.61
N ALA A 149 1.27 -7.85 -15.67
CA ALA A 149 0.01 -8.55 -15.40
C ALA A 149 -0.72 -8.04 -14.14
N HIS A 150 -0.16 -7.07 -13.42
CA HIS A 150 -0.69 -6.55 -12.17
C HIS A 150 -1.43 -5.23 -12.40
N PRO A 151 -2.77 -5.20 -12.33
CA PRO A 151 -3.52 -3.98 -12.56
C PRO A 151 -3.32 -3.00 -11.41
N TRP A 152 -3.21 -1.72 -11.74
CA TRP A 152 -3.06 -0.66 -10.76
C TRP A 152 -3.67 0.65 -11.26
N ALA A 153 -3.95 1.57 -10.34
CA ALA A 153 -4.43 2.91 -10.65
C ALA A 153 -3.69 3.97 -9.82
N LEU A 154 -3.41 5.11 -10.45
CA LEU A 154 -2.87 6.30 -9.77
C LEU A 154 -4.00 7.04 -9.04
N ILE A 155 -3.74 7.43 -7.80
CA ILE A 155 -4.62 8.23 -6.96
C ILE A 155 -3.93 9.57 -6.67
N ASP A 156 -4.36 10.61 -7.37
CA ASP A 156 -3.76 11.95 -7.38
C ASP A 156 -4.74 13.07 -6.99
N GLY A 157 -5.87 12.72 -6.37
CA GLY A 157 -6.78 13.69 -5.79
C GLY A 157 -6.07 14.62 -4.80
N LEU A 158 -6.31 15.93 -4.93
CA LEU A 158 -5.70 16.95 -4.07
C LEU A 158 -6.33 17.06 -2.68
N THR A 159 -7.45 16.36 -2.45
CA THR A 159 -8.16 16.29 -1.17
C THR A 159 -8.45 14.84 -0.83
N GLN A 160 -8.66 14.54 0.47
CA GLN A 160 -9.02 13.18 0.91
C GLN A 160 -10.30 12.69 0.25
N GLU A 161 -11.30 13.57 0.09
CA GLU A 161 -12.56 13.28 -0.59
C GLU A 161 -12.35 12.88 -2.06
N LYS A 162 -11.57 13.67 -2.82
CA LYS A 162 -11.26 13.35 -4.23
C LYS A 162 -10.50 12.04 -4.38
N ARG A 163 -9.57 11.75 -3.46
CA ARG A 163 -8.83 10.47 -3.44
C ARG A 163 -9.77 9.30 -3.16
N LEU A 164 -10.70 9.46 -2.23
CA LEU A 164 -11.70 8.45 -1.94
C LEU A 164 -12.59 8.20 -3.15
N GLU A 165 -13.12 9.24 -3.80
CA GLU A 165 -13.93 9.11 -5.02
C GLU A 165 -13.18 8.38 -6.13
N GLN A 166 -11.93 8.77 -6.41
CA GLN A 166 -11.08 8.11 -7.41
C GLN A 166 -10.86 6.64 -7.06
N SER A 167 -10.58 6.34 -5.79
CA SER A 167 -10.32 4.98 -5.32
C SER A 167 -11.57 4.10 -5.44
N VAL A 168 -12.74 4.59 -5.05
CA VAL A 168 -14.02 3.88 -5.21
C VAL A 168 -14.29 3.58 -6.68
N ARG A 169 -14.13 4.57 -7.58
CA ARG A 169 -14.33 4.37 -9.03
C ARG A 169 -13.35 3.34 -9.59
N ALA A 170 -12.09 3.41 -9.21
CA ALA A 170 -11.05 2.49 -9.66
C ALA A 170 -11.35 1.05 -9.21
N VAL A 171 -11.72 0.86 -7.94
CA VAL A 171 -12.08 -0.45 -7.38
C VAL A 171 -13.33 -1.01 -8.05
N GLN A 172 -14.38 -0.21 -8.23
CA GLN A 172 -15.60 -0.66 -8.92
C GLN A 172 -15.31 -1.07 -10.38
N SER A 173 -14.46 -0.31 -11.07
CA SER A 173 -14.05 -0.64 -12.44
C SER A 173 -13.31 -1.98 -12.49
N PHE A 174 -12.40 -2.22 -11.53
CA PHE A 174 -11.69 -3.49 -11.39
C PHE A 174 -12.62 -4.66 -11.05
N GLN A 175 -13.57 -4.46 -10.13
CA GLN A 175 -14.57 -5.46 -9.73
C GLN A 175 -15.46 -5.86 -10.91
N ASN A 176 -15.95 -4.88 -11.67
CA ASN A 176 -16.79 -5.12 -12.85
C ASN A 176 -16.02 -5.86 -13.95
N PHE A 177 -14.77 -5.46 -14.21
CA PHE A 177 -13.92 -6.16 -15.17
C PHE A 177 -13.66 -7.61 -14.75
N SER A 178 -13.39 -7.85 -13.46
CA SER A 178 -13.14 -9.20 -12.95
C SER A 178 -14.39 -10.08 -13.07
N ALA A 179 -15.56 -9.57 -12.71
CA ALA A 179 -16.83 -10.29 -12.78
C ALA A 179 -17.27 -10.65 -14.21
N LEU A 180 -16.84 -9.91 -15.22
CA LEU A 180 -17.12 -10.20 -16.63
C LEU A 180 -16.21 -11.30 -17.22
N ASN A 181 -15.11 -11.64 -16.53
CA ASN A 181 -14.11 -12.61 -16.99
C ASN A 181 -14.10 -13.90 -16.14
N GLU A 182 -15.01 -14.03 -15.17
CA GLU A 182 -15.32 -15.26 -14.43
C GLU A 182 -16.46 -16.04 -15.11
#